data_AF-A0A353F5H1-F1
#
_entry.id   AF-A0A353F5H1-F1
#
_cell.length_a   1.000
_cell.length_b   1.000
_cell.length_c   1.000
_cell.angle_alpha   90.00
_cell.angle_beta   90.00
_cell.angle_gamma   90.00
#
_symmetry.space_group_name_H-M   'P 1'
#
loop_
_entity.id
_entity.type
_entity.pdbx_description
1 polymer ?
#
loop_
_entity_poly.entity_id
_entity_poly.type
_entity_poly.pdbx_seq_one_letter_code
_entity_poly.pdbx_strand_id
1 'polypeptide(L)' 'AADPEAAKKGFIPNDKRILHATKLLKKDTVQTLRFMAPKTPGEYPFLCSYPGHWTIMKGVMIVK' A
#
# COMPACT_ATOMS: atom_id res chain seq x y z
N ALA A 1 15.15 -6.77 10.06
CA ALA A 1 14.42 -7.13 11.29
C ALA A 1 12.95 -6.77 11.09
N ALA A 2 12.04 -7.76 11.16
CA ALA A 2 10.61 -7.51 11.14
C ALA A 2 10.17 -7.21 12.59
N ASP A 3 9.89 -5.94 12.88
CA ASP A 3 9.31 -5.54 14.16
C ASP A 3 7.93 -6.21 14.33
N PRO A 4 7.71 -7.01 15.39
CA PRO A 4 6.43 -7.67 15.65
C PRO A 4 5.25 -6.71 15.73
N GLU A 5 5.45 -5.49 16.22
CA GLU A 5 4.40 -4.47 16.33
C GLU A 5 4.06 -3.86 14.98
N ALA A 6 5.05 -3.69 14.10
CA ALA A 6 4.83 -3.25 12.72
C ALA A 6 4.09 -4.33 11.91
N ALA A 7 4.38 -5.62 12.16
CA ALA A 7 3.69 -6.73 11.52
C ALA A 7 2.19 -6.75 11.88
N LYS A 8 1.81 -6.45 13.13
CA LYS A 8 0.41 -6.31 13.55
C LYS A 8 -0.33 -5.20 12.79
N LYS A 9 0.39 -4.14 12.41
CA LYS A 9 -0.13 -3.02 11.59
C LYS A 9 0.00 -3.26 10.08
N GLY A 10 0.40 -4.46 9.66
CA GLY A 10 0.59 -4.81 8.25
C GLY A 10 1.72 -4.04 7.56
N PHE A 11 2.69 -3.51 8.33
CA PHE A 11 3.74 -2.61 7.86
C PHE A 11 3.20 -1.34 7.19
N ILE A 12 2.04 -0.86 7.63
CA ILE A 12 1.49 0.42 7.17
C ILE A 12 1.92 1.50 8.17
N PRO A 13 2.72 2.50 7.75
CA PRO A 13 3.10 3.60 8.63
C PRO A 13 1.90 4.52 8.90
N ASN A 14 1.92 5.21 10.04
CA ASN A 14 0.91 6.22 10.35
C ASN A 14 1.24 7.51 9.59
N ASP A 15 0.80 7.60 8.33
CA ASP A 15 1.07 8.72 7.44
C ASP A 15 -0.23 9.19 6.76
N LYS A 16 -0.52 10.49 6.85
CA LYS A 16 -1.72 11.11 6.28
C LYS A 16 -1.73 11.10 4.75
N ARG A 17 -0.59 10.86 4.10
CA ARG A 17 -0.46 10.77 2.63
C ARG A 17 -1.00 9.45 2.07
N ILE A 18 -1.22 8.45 2.92
CA ILE A 18 -1.79 7.17 2.51
C ILE A 18 -3.30 7.34 2.33
N LEU A 19 -3.75 7.32 1.07
CA LEU A 19 -5.18 7.45 0.74
C LEU A 19 -5.93 6.15 1.06
N HIS A 20 -5.37 5.02 0.64
CA HIS A 20 -5.93 3.70 0.86
C HIS A 20 -4.82 2.65 1.02
N ALA A 21 -5.12 1.55 1.72
CA ALA A 21 -4.22 0.42 1.88
C ALA A 21 -5.01 -0.90 1.95
N THR A 22 -4.40 -1.98 1.46
CA THR A 22 -4.86 -3.34 1.70
C THR A 22 -4.33 -3.86 3.03
N LYS A 23 -4.83 -5.00 3.51
CA LYS A 23 -4.17 -5.71 4.61
C LYS A 23 -2.88 -6.39 4.10
N LEU A 24 -1.99 -6.73 5.01
CA LEU A 24 -0.89 -7.64 4.70
C LEU A 24 -1.46 -9.04 4.45
N LEU A 25 -1.20 -9.58 3.26
CA LEU A 25 -1.70 -10.91 2.86
C LEU A 25 -0.68 -12.00 3.17
N LYS A 26 -1.21 -13.18 3.51
CA LYS A 26 -0.43 -14.42 3.57
C LYS A 26 -0.26 -14.97 2.16
N LYS A 27 0.72 -15.86 2.00
CA LYS A 27 0.89 -16.63 0.77
C LYS A 27 -0.44 -17.29 0.34
N ASP A 28 -0.71 -17.28 -0.96
CA ASP A 28 -1.88 -17.88 -1.60
C ASP A 28 -3.23 -17.31 -1.16
N THR A 29 -3.25 -16.08 -0.63
CA THR A 29 -4.49 -15.35 -0.29
C THR A 29 -4.67 -14.11 -1.16
N VAL A 30 -5.94 -13.72 -1.37
CA VAL A 30 -6.31 -12.58 -2.22
C VAL A 30 -7.21 -11.62 -1.44
N GLN A 31 -7.03 -10.32 -1.69
CA GLN A 31 -7.97 -9.28 -1.29
C GLN A 31 -8.16 -8.30 -2.45
N THR A 32 -9.39 -7.81 -2.60
CA THR A 32 -9.72 -6.70 -3.49
C THR A 32 -10.05 -5.46 -2.68
N LEU A 33 -9.42 -4.33 -3.01
CA LEU A 33 -9.74 -3.02 -2.47
C LEU A 33 -10.49 -2.22 -3.54
N ARG A 34 -11.69 -1.74 -3.21
CA ARG A 34 -12.50 -0.88 -4.08
C ARG A 34 -12.57 0.51 -3.45
N PHE A 35 -12.23 1.53 -4.23
CA PHE A 35 -12.28 2.93 -3.82
C PHE A 35 -12.63 3.80 -5.03
N MET A 36 -13.13 5.01 -4.77
CA MET A 36 -13.34 5.99 -5.83
C MET A 36 -12.00 6.64 -6.18
N ALA A 37 -11.70 6.75 -7.48
CA ALA A 37 -10.50 7.44 -7.92
C ALA A 37 -10.48 8.89 -7.40
N PRO A 38 -9.31 9.43 -7.03
CA PRO A 38 -9.17 10.84 -6.66
C PRO A 38 -9.73 11.77 -7.74
N LYS A 39 -10.30 12.90 -7.32
CA LYS A 39 -10.85 13.91 -8.25
C LYS A 39 -9.77 14.77 -8.90
N THR A 40 -8.63 14.93 -8.22
CA THR A 40 -7.53 15.74 -8.70
C THR A 40 -6.73 14.93 -9.71
N PRO A 41 -6.52 15.42 -10.94
CA PRO A 41 -5.61 14.78 -11.87
C PRO A 41 -4.18 14.75 -11.31
N GLY A 42 -3.47 13.66 -11.54
CA GLY A 42 -2.09 13.51 -11.06
C GLY A 42 -1.61 12.07 -10.97
N GLU A 43 -0.38 11.95 -10.47
CA GLU A 43 0.29 10.69 -10.22
C GLU A 43 0.08 10.23 -8.77
N TYR A 44 -0.49 9.04 -8.62
CA TYR A 44 -0.77 8.43 -7.33
C TYR A 44 0.06 7.14 -7.17
N PRO A 45 1.22 7.20 -6.50
CA PRO A 45 2.06 6.03 -6.32
C PRO A 45 1.41 5.00 -5.40
N PHE A 46 1.54 3.73 -5.75
CA PHE A 46 1.20 2.61 -4.90
C PHE A 46 2.42 1.69 -4.75
N LEU A 47 2.61 1.12 -3.57
CA LEU A 47 3.77 0.28 -3.28
C LEU A 47 3.43 -0.80 -2.24
N CYS A 48 4.23 -1.86 -2.22
CA CYS A 48 4.22 -2.81 -1.11
C CYS A 48 5.10 -2.27 0.02
N SER A 49 4.48 -1.89 1.15
CA SER A 49 5.19 -1.30 2.29
C SER A 49 5.90 -2.34 3.17
N TYR A 50 5.86 -3.62 2.81
CA TYR A 50 6.63 -4.65 3.50
C TYR A 50 8.12 -4.31 3.43
N PRO A 51 8.88 -4.43 4.55
CA PRO A 51 10.27 -4.02 4.60
C PRO A 51 11.10 -4.58 3.44
N GLY A 52 11.66 -3.68 2.61
CA GLY A 52 12.49 -4.02 1.45
C GLY A 52 11.75 -4.26 0.13
N HIS A 53 10.44 -4.54 0.14
CA HIS A 53 9.72 -4.92 -1.08
C HIS A 53 9.48 -3.74 -2.03
N TRP A 54 9.26 -2.53 -1.50
CA TRP A 54 8.97 -1.31 -2.28
C TRP A 54 10.06 -0.96 -3.31
N THR A 55 11.28 -1.49 -3.15
CA THR A 55 12.39 -1.28 -4.08
C THR A 55 12.04 -1.75 -5.50
N ILE A 56 11.30 -2.86 -5.60
CA ILE A 56 10.82 -3.46 -6.85
C ILE A 56 9.29 -3.32 -6.96
N MET A 57 8.56 -3.57 -5.86
CA MET A 57 7.09 -3.61 -5.84
C MET A 57 6.50 -2.21 -5.65
N LYS A 58 6.53 -1.41 -6.72
CA LYS A 58 5.92 -0.08 -6.79
C LYS A 58 5.36 0.19 -8.19
N GLY A 59 4.38 1.08 -8.26
CA GLY A 59 3.79 1.56 -9.52
C GLY A 59 3.10 2.90 -9.32
N VAL A 60 2.58 3.46 -10.41
CA VAL A 60 1.89 4.75 -10.40
C VAL A 60 0.52 4.59 -11.06
N MET A 61 -0.53 5.00 -10.35
CA MET A 61 -1.86 5.18 -10.92
C MET A 61 -1.97 6.62 -11.42
N ILE A 62 -2.28 6.80 -12.70
CA ILE A 62 -2.44 8.12 -13.30
C ILE A 62 -3.93 8.43 -13.40
N VAL A 63 -4.34 9.53 -12.76
CA VAL A 63 -5.67 10.12 -12.90
C VAL A 63 -5.55 11.29 -13.87
N LYS A 64 -6.36 11.31 -14.93
CA LYS A 64 -6.39 12.38 -15.94
C LYS A 64 -7.67 13.19 -15.81
#